data_AF-A0A6I3KMH1-F1
#
_entry.id   AF-A0A6I3KMH1-F1
#
_cell.length_a   1.000
_cell.length_b   1.000
_cell.length_c   1.000
_cell.angle_alpha   90.00
_cell.angle_beta   90.00
_cell.angle_gamma   90.00
#
_symmetry.space_group_name_H-M   'P 1'
#
loop_
_entity.id
_entity.type
_entity.pdbx_description
1 polymer ?
#
loop_
_entity_poly.entity_id
_entity_poly.type
_entity_poly.pdbx_seq_one_letter_code
_entity_poly.pdbx_strand_id
1 'polypeptide(L)'
;MAINVFLSVGRTNTPVQESFVASVEEYLASKGLRSRTVGRNEFTHKQPLQLVDELMDRCAGTLVIALERLFLETAIDRRGSDAARPITGALTTPWNQIEAAFSYARKLPLLVIKEDCVREEGMLEGRYDWYVHSTQLDGEFLTSREFEGTFQSWKKDVKRRAGWFGCRH
;
A
#
# COMPACT_ATOMS: atom_id res chain seq x y z
N MET A 1 -4.22 3.61 23.07
CA MET A 1 -2.96 3.73 22.30
C MET A 1 -3.29 3.62 20.82
N ALA A 2 -2.57 4.36 19.96
CA ALA A 2 -2.70 4.22 18.51
C ALA A 2 -2.09 2.88 18.05
N ILE A 3 -2.71 2.25 17.06
CA ILE A 3 -2.24 0.96 16.52
C ILE A 3 -1.31 1.24 15.35
N ASN A 4 -0.10 0.67 15.36
CA ASN A 4 0.83 0.82 14.25
C ASN A 4 0.32 0.03 13.03
N VAL A 5 0.37 0.69 11.88
CA VAL A 5 0.13 0.08 10.56
C VAL A 5 1.31 0.37 9.66
N PHE A 6 1.75 -0.64 8.92
CA PHE A 6 2.80 -0.47 7.93
C PHE A 6 2.22 0.27 6.72
N LEU A 7 2.79 1.40 6.36
CA LEU A 7 2.38 2.15 5.18
C LEU A 7 3.45 1.99 4.10
N SER A 8 3.13 1.18 3.09
CA SER A 8 3.98 0.96 1.91
C SER A 8 3.69 2.04 0.89
N VAL A 9 4.59 2.99 0.72
CA VAL A 9 4.45 4.06 -0.27
C VAL A 9 5.82 4.46 -0.79
N GLY A 10 5.92 4.59 -2.12
CA GLY A 10 7.14 5.11 -2.75
C GLY A 10 7.36 6.59 -2.45
N ARG A 11 8.53 7.11 -2.86
CA ARG A 11 8.73 8.56 -2.92
C ARG A 11 7.71 9.17 -3.87
N THR A 12 7.01 10.20 -3.42
CA THR A 12 6.11 11.05 -4.20
C THR A 12 6.92 11.94 -5.15
N ASN A 13 6.44 12.10 -6.39
CA ASN A 13 7.16 12.83 -7.44
C ASN A 13 6.35 14.03 -7.98
N THR A 14 5.09 14.17 -7.58
CA THR A 14 4.21 15.29 -7.95
C THR A 14 3.54 15.90 -6.72
N PRO A 15 3.10 17.17 -6.77
CA PRO A 15 2.33 17.78 -5.68
C PRO A 15 1.02 17.05 -5.37
N VAL A 16 0.36 16.50 -6.39
CA VAL A 16 -0.88 15.72 -6.24
C VAL A 16 -0.61 14.43 -5.45
N GLN A 17 0.45 13.70 -5.81
CA GLN A 17 0.88 12.50 -5.08
C GLN A 17 1.21 12.81 -3.61
N GLU A 18 1.94 13.91 -3.35
CA GLU A 18 2.28 14.31 -1.97
C GLU A 18 1.05 14.70 -1.17
N SER A 19 0.17 15.52 -1.74
CA SER A 19 -1.08 15.92 -1.09
C SER A 19 -1.95 14.71 -0.75
N PHE A 20 -2.08 13.77 -1.68
CA PHE A 20 -2.87 12.56 -1.46
C PHE A 20 -2.29 11.69 -0.34
N VAL A 21 -0.98 11.46 -0.32
CA VAL A 21 -0.35 10.67 0.74
C VAL A 21 -0.50 11.34 2.10
N ALA A 22 -0.33 12.67 2.18
CA ALA A 22 -0.56 13.42 3.42
C ALA A 22 -2.02 13.25 3.91
N SER A 23 -3.00 13.37 3.01
CA SER A 23 -4.41 13.13 3.35
C SER A 23 -4.68 11.70 3.85
N VAL A 24 -4.03 10.68 3.27
CA VAL A 24 -4.14 9.30 3.76
C VAL A 24 -3.52 9.16 5.16
N GLU A 25 -2.37 9.78 5.41
CA GLU A 25 -1.71 9.74 6.73
C GLU A 25 -2.55 10.43 7.80
N GLU A 26 -3.12 11.61 7.50
CA GLU A 26 -4.05 12.32 8.38
C GLU A 26 -5.32 11.50 8.62
N TYR A 27 -5.87 10.87 7.58
CA TYR A 27 -7.04 10.01 7.69
C TYR A 27 -6.75 8.82 8.61
N LEU A 28 -5.62 8.12 8.45
CA LEU A 28 -5.19 7.04 9.36
C LEU A 28 -5.07 7.54 10.81
N ALA A 29 -4.43 8.69 11.03
CA ALA A 29 -4.26 9.29 12.35
C ALA A 29 -5.61 9.61 13.00
N SER A 30 -6.55 10.21 12.27
CA SER A 30 -7.91 10.51 12.75
C SER A 30 -8.68 9.26 13.17
N LYS A 31 -8.32 8.10 12.61
CA LYS A 31 -8.93 6.79 12.89
C LYS A 31 -8.18 6.03 14.01
N GLY A 32 -7.18 6.64 14.64
CA GLY A 32 -6.39 6.05 15.73
C GLY A 32 -5.34 5.05 15.27
N LEU A 33 -4.91 5.14 14.01
CA LEU A 33 -3.85 4.32 13.42
C LEU A 33 -2.61 5.18 13.20
N ARG A 34 -1.43 4.62 13.46
CA ARG A 34 -0.14 5.30 13.26
C ARG A 34 0.58 4.66 12.09
N SER A 35 0.78 5.40 11.01
CA SER A 35 1.58 4.94 9.87
C SER A 35 3.06 4.78 10.25
N ARG A 36 3.67 3.70 9.79
CA ARG A 36 5.12 3.47 9.83
C ARG A 36 5.61 3.17 8.42
N THR A 37 6.55 3.97 7.93
CA THR A 37 6.97 3.99 6.53
C THR A 37 8.48 4.06 6.44
N VAL A 38 9.08 3.05 5.80
CA VAL A 38 10.52 2.99 5.55
C VAL A 38 10.94 4.17 4.67
N GLY A 39 11.98 4.89 5.08
CA GLY A 39 12.52 6.03 4.35
C GLY A 39 11.72 7.33 4.46
N ARG A 40 10.56 7.35 5.16
CA ARG A 40 9.82 8.59 5.49
C ARG A 40 9.84 8.90 6.99
N ASN A 41 9.54 7.92 7.83
CA ASN A 41 9.56 8.08 9.28
C ASN A 41 10.24 6.92 10.03
N GLU A 42 10.74 5.94 9.29
CA GLU A 42 11.55 4.82 9.76
C GLU A 42 12.83 4.75 8.94
N PHE A 43 13.97 4.97 9.60
CA PHE A 43 15.27 5.06 8.95
C PHE A 43 16.24 4.06 9.57
N THR A 44 17.08 3.44 8.74
CA THR A 44 18.11 2.52 9.19
C THR A 44 19.37 2.63 8.33
N HIS A 45 20.49 2.24 8.90
CA HIS A 45 21.73 1.95 8.15
C HIS A 45 21.84 0.46 7.77
N LYS A 46 20.93 -0.40 8.28
CA LYS A 46 20.86 -1.82 7.96
C LYS A 46 20.29 -2.07 6.55
N GLN A 47 20.31 -3.33 6.11
CA GLN A 47 19.70 -3.74 4.85
C GLN A 47 18.18 -3.44 4.84
N PRO A 48 17.62 -2.85 3.78
CA PRO A 48 16.22 -2.41 3.75
C PRO A 48 15.20 -3.53 4.05
N LEU A 49 15.43 -4.75 3.55
CA LEU A 49 14.53 -5.88 3.77
C LEU A 49 14.45 -6.29 5.24
N GLN A 50 15.55 -6.20 5.99
CA GLN A 50 15.56 -6.49 7.43
C GLN A 50 14.73 -5.46 8.20
N LEU A 51 14.83 -4.17 7.82
CA LEU A 51 14.00 -3.14 8.44
C LEU A 51 12.52 -3.35 8.14
N VAL A 52 12.15 -3.71 6.90
CA VAL A 52 10.76 -4.02 6.55
C VAL A 52 10.22 -5.15 7.42
N ASP A 53 10.99 -6.23 7.59
CA ASP A 53 10.65 -7.35 8.46
C ASP A 53 10.44 -6.94 9.93
N GLU A 54 11.47 -6.33 10.54
CA GLU A 54 11.44 -5.84 11.93
C GLU A 54 10.31 -4.82 12.18
N LEU A 55 9.95 -4.04 11.16
CA LEU A 55 8.88 -3.05 11.25
C LEU A 55 7.49 -3.68 11.16
N MET A 56 7.30 -4.63 10.24
CA MET A 56 6.02 -5.33 10.09
C MET A 56 5.65 -6.16 11.32
N ASP A 57 6.63 -6.71 12.03
CA ASP A 57 6.40 -7.40 13.31
C ASP A 57 5.76 -6.51 14.38
N ARG A 58 5.98 -5.20 14.30
CA ARG A 58 5.42 -4.20 15.22
C ARG A 58 4.15 -3.53 14.69
N CYS A 59 3.65 -3.98 13.55
CA CYS A 59 2.45 -3.47 12.90
C CYS A 59 1.32 -4.50 12.93
N ALA A 60 0.07 -4.02 13.04
CA ALA A 60 -1.12 -4.87 13.08
C ALA A 60 -1.83 -4.99 11.73
N GLY A 61 -1.34 -4.30 10.69
CA GLY A 61 -1.81 -4.40 9.31
C GLY A 61 -0.96 -3.55 8.38
N THR A 62 -1.29 -3.60 7.10
CA THR A 62 -0.57 -2.93 6.03
C THR A 62 -1.54 -2.19 5.11
N LEU A 63 -1.17 -0.96 4.75
CA LEU A 63 -1.80 -0.19 3.68
C LEU A 63 -0.73 0.09 2.62
N VAL A 64 -1.04 -0.20 1.36
CA VAL A 64 -0.17 0.06 0.20
C VAL A 64 -0.74 1.22 -0.59
N ILE A 65 0.10 2.20 -0.94
CA ILE A 65 -0.23 3.26 -1.89
C ILE A 65 0.71 3.11 -3.10
N ALA A 66 0.19 2.52 -4.17
CA ALA A 66 0.89 2.29 -5.42
C ALA A 66 0.69 3.49 -6.36
N LEU A 67 1.64 4.42 -6.29
CA LEU A 67 1.68 5.63 -7.12
C LEU A 67 2.46 5.39 -8.40
N GLU A 68 2.17 6.18 -9.44
CA GLU A 68 2.98 6.22 -10.65
C GLU A 68 4.43 6.57 -10.34
N ARG A 69 5.34 5.78 -10.91
CA ARG A 69 6.79 6.02 -10.87
C ARG A 69 7.42 5.99 -12.25
N LEU A 70 6.91 5.14 -13.14
CA LEU A 70 7.39 5.00 -14.51
C LEU A 70 6.20 5.02 -15.47
N PHE A 71 6.12 6.04 -16.33
CA PHE A 71 5.14 6.12 -17.39
C PHE A 71 5.56 5.27 -18.61
N LEU A 72 4.63 4.50 -19.15
CA LEU A 72 4.81 3.66 -20.33
C LEU A 72 4.08 4.29 -21.52
N GLU A 73 4.75 5.23 -22.19
CA GLU A 73 4.20 5.87 -23.40
C GLU A 73 4.10 4.89 -24.58
N THR A 74 5.11 4.05 -24.76
CA THR A 74 5.12 2.97 -25.76
C THR A 74 5.92 1.78 -25.21
N ALA A 75 5.24 0.68 -24.90
CA ALA A 75 5.87 -0.53 -24.39
C ALA A 75 5.26 -1.79 -25.01
N ILE A 76 6.03 -2.88 -25.02
CA ILE A 76 5.61 -4.20 -25.50
C ILE A 76 5.79 -5.20 -24.37
N ASP A 77 4.69 -5.75 -23.88
CA ASP A 77 4.68 -6.87 -22.93
C ASP A 77 5.21 -8.13 -23.61
N ARG A 78 6.05 -8.91 -22.92
CA ARG A 78 6.65 -10.18 -23.41
C ARG A 78 7.20 -10.10 -24.84
N ARG A 79 7.93 -9.02 -25.13
CA ARG A 79 8.54 -8.76 -26.46
C ARG A 79 9.32 -9.98 -26.95
N GLY A 80 9.09 -10.37 -28.20
CA GLY A 80 9.76 -11.52 -28.83
C GLY A 80 9.08 -12.86 -28.58
N SER A 81 7.88 -12.87 -27.99
CA SER A 81 7.03 -14.07 -27.87
C SER A 81 5.76 -13.94 -28.71
N ASP A 82 5.07 -15.06 -28.95
CA ASP A 82 3.74 -15.07 -29.59
C ASP A 82 2.67 -14.34 -28.75
N ALA A 83 2.95 -14.10 -27.47
CA ALA A 83 2.10 -13.33 -26.56
C ALA A 83 2.46 -11.84 -26.52
N ALA A 84 3.36 -11.37 -27.39
CA ALA A 84 3.77 -9.98 -27.42
C ALA A 84 2.58 -9.06 -27.74
N ARG A 85 2.38 -8.03 -26.92
CA ARG A 85 1.29 -7.06 -27.12
C ARG A 85 1.72 -5.66 -26.70
N PRO A 86 1.24 -4.61 -27.38
CA PRO A 86 1.46 -3.25 -26.93
C PRO A 86 0.77 -3.04 -25.58
N ILE A 87 1.42 -2.30 -24.70
CA ILE A 87 0.88 -1.89 -23.41
C ILE A 87 1.16 -0.40 -23.18
N THR A 88 0.24 0.23 -22.45
CA THR A 88 0.36 1.59 -21.94
C THR A 88 0.01 1.61 -20.44
N GLY A 89 0.17 2.78 -19.81
CA GLY A 89 -0.12 3.01 -18.38
C GLY A 89 1.15 3.35 -17.62
N ALA A 90 1.20 3.00 -16.34
CA ALA A 90 2.34 3.25 -15.48
C ALA A 90 2.71 2.03 -14.64
N LEU A 91 3.96 1.99 -14.18
CA LEU A 91 4.41 1.07 -13.13
C LEU A 91 4.68 1.86 -11.85
N THR A 92 4.40 1.22 -10.72
CA THR A 92 4.75 1.73 -9.40
C THR A 92 6.15 1.28 -8.97
N THR A 93 6.57 1.63 -7.76
CA THR A 93 7.82 1.13 -7.19
C THR A 93 7.75 -0.38 -6.94
N PRO A 94 8.80 -1.16 -7.26
CA PRO A 94 8.82 -2.60 -6.95
C PRO A 94 8.71 -2.87 -5.44
N TRP A 95 9.03 -1.90 -4.58
CA TRP A 95 8.86 -2.01 -3.14
C TRP A 95 7.40 -2.26 -2.72
N ASN A 96 6.41 -1.69 -3.43
CA ASN A 96 5.01 -1.96 -3.11
C ASN A 96 4.67 -3.45 -3.29
N GLN A 97 5.22 -4.10 -4.32
CA GLN A 97 5.04 -5.53 -4.54
C GLN A 97 5.70 -6.36 -3.43
N ILE A 98 6.94 -6.03 -3.09
CA ILE A 98 7.73 -6.73 -2.05
C ILE A 98 7.05 -6.62 -0.69
N GLU A 99 6.66 -5.40 -0.29
CA GLU A 99 6.07 -5.13 1.01
C GLU A 99 4.65 -5.71 1.13
N ALA A 100 3.85 -5.65 0.05
CA ALA A 100 2.55 -6.31 0.01
C ALA A 100 2.69 -7.83 0.15
N ALA A 101 3.65 -8.45 -0.57
CA ALA A 101 3.90 -9.88 -0.45
C ALA A 101 4.39 -10.27 0.95
N PHE A 102 5.25 -9.47 1.58
CA PHE A 102 5.69 -9.66 2.97
C PHE A 102 4.53 -9.58 3.96
N SER A 103 3.62 -8.61 3.75
CA SER A 103 2.41 -8.45 4.55
C SER A 103 1.50 -9.67 4.45
N TYR A 104 1.24 -10.11 3.22
CA TYR A 104 0.41 -11.28 2.92
C TYR A 104 0.99 -12.55 3.56
N ALA A 105 2.30 -12.80 3.39
CA ALA A 105 2.98 -13.95 3.98
C ALA A 105 2.87 -13.98 5.53
N ARG A 106 2.82 -12.81 6.18
CA ARG A 106 2.65 -12.66 7.64
C ARG A 106 1.18 -12.69 8.09
N LYS A 107 0.25 -12.89 7.16
CA LYS A 107 -1.20 -12.84 7.38
C LYS A 107 -1.62 -11.53 8.05
N LEU A 108 -0.98 -10.44 7.65
CA LEU A 108 -1.38 -9.10 8.06
C LEU A 108 -2.60 -8.67 7.23
N PRO A 109 -3.59 -8.00 7.83
CA PRO A 109 -4.66 -7.35 7.07
C PRO A 109 -4.06 -6.38 6.04
N LEU A 110 -4.34 -6.60 4.76
CA LEU A 110 -3.77 -5.86 3.64
C LEU A 110 -4.86 -5.06 2.92
N LEU A 111 -4.61 -3.77 2.72
CA LEU A 111 -5.43 -2.88 1.90
C LEU A 111 -4.53 -2.20 0.88
N VAL A 112 -4.95 -2.14 -0.38
CA VAL A 112 -4.18 -1.52 -1.47
C VAL A 112 -4.98 -0.37 -2.07
N ILE A 113 -4.31 0.75 -2.27
CA ILE A 113 -4.77 1.91 -3.04
C ILE A 113 -3.78 2.08 -4.19
N LYS A 114 -4.27 2.21 -5.40
CA LYS A 114 -3.47 2.29 -6.63
C LYS A 114 -3.89 3.52 -7.41
N GLU A 115 -2.95 4.29 -7.93
CA GLU A 115 -3.24 5.34 -8.90
C GLU A 115 -3.85 4.71 -10.17
N ASP A 116 -4.86 5.33 -10.78
CA ASP A 116 -5.63 4.74 -11.89
C ASP A 116 -4.75 4.30 -13.07
N CYS A 117 -3.73 5.10 -13.39
CA CYS A 117 -2.80 4.82 -14.49
C CYS A 117 -1.87 3.62 -14.22
N VAL A 118 -1.66 3.24 -12.95
CA VAL A 118 -0.75 2.14 -12.59
C VAL A 118 -1.37 0.82 -13.02
N ARG A 119 -0.59 -0.02 -13.69
CA ARG A 119 -1.06 -1.32 -14.17
C ARG A 119 -1.33 -2.29 -13.01
N GLU A 120 -2.33 -3.14 -13.19
CA GLU A 120 -2.61 -4.25 -12.28
C GLU A 120 -1.63 -5.39 -12.55
N GLU A 121 -0.72 -5.63 -11.62
CA GLU A 121 0.26 -6.71 -11.69
C GLU A 121 0.52 -7.26 -10.28
N GLY A 122 0.58 -8.59 -10.13
CA GLY A 122 0.99 -9.24 -8.89
C GLY A 122 0.12 -8.87 -7.69
N MET A 123 0.72 -8.26 -6.66
CA MET A 123 0.01 -7.88 -5.43
C MET A 123 -0.95 -6.70 -5.61
N LEU A 124 -0.98 -6.07 -6.78
CA LEU A 124 -1.85 -4.93 -7.11
C LEU A 124 -3.08 -5.34 -7.93
N GLU A 125 -3.29 -6.63 -8.17
CA GLU A 125 -4.47 -7.13 -8.87
C GLU A 125 -5.66 -7.27 -7.90
N GLY A 126 -6.81 -6.72 -8.24
CA GLY A 126 -8.03 -6.76 -7.40
C GLY A 126 -8.78 -8.10 -7.40
N ARG A 127 -8.15 -9.19 -7.85
CA ARG A 127 -8.79 -10.51 -8.03
C ARG A 127 -8.48 -11.52 -6.92
N TYR A 128 -7.73 -11.11 -5.89
CA TYR A 128 -7.29 -11.97 -4.80
C TYR A 128 -8.07 -11.69 -3.49
N ASP A 129 -7.60 -12.26 -2.38
CA ASP A 129 -8.23 -12.18 -1.05
C ASP A 129 -8.14 -10.78 -0.39
N TRP A 130 -7.51 -9.79 -1.05
CA TRP A 130 -7.39 -8.41 -0.57
C TRP A 130 -8.04 -7.43 -1.55
N TYR A 131 -8.47 -6.29 -1.01
CA TYR A 131 -9.13 -5.24 -1.81
C TYR A 131 -8.11 -4.25 -2.38
N VAL A 132 -8.23 -3.99 -3.67
CA VAL A 132 -7.45 -2.97 -4.40
C VAL A 132 -8.42 -1.87 -4.83
N HIS A 133 -8.19 -0.65 -4.35
CA HIS A 133 -8.88 0.55 -4.80
C HIS A 133 -8.07 1.24 -5.89
N SER A 134 -8.74 1.73 -6.92
CA SER A 134 -8.12 2.65 -7.88
C SER A 134 -8.59 4.08 -7.61
N THR A 135 -7.71 5.07 -7.79
CA THR A 135 -8.00 6.49 -7.52
C THR A 135 -7.28 7.43 -8.49
N GLN A 136 -7.89 8.58 -8.75
CA GLN A 136 -7.26 9.73 -9.42
C GLN A 136 -6.46 10.63 -8.46
N LEU A 137 -6.22 10.15 -7.23
CA LEU A 137 -5.54 10.87 -6.15
C LEU A 137 -6.28 12.13 -5.66
N ASP A 138 -7.60 12.17 -5.85
CA ASP A 138 -8.45 13.22 -5.31
C ASP A 138 -8.78 12.98 -3.81
N GLY A 139 -9.16 14.06 -3.11
CA GLY A 139 -9.57 13.98 -1.72
C GLY A 139 -10.95 13.34 -1.52
N GLU A 140 -11.80 13.31 -2.56
CA GLU A 140 -13.15 12.74 -2.49
C GLU A 140 -13.10 11.23 -2.27
N PHE A 141 -12.09 10.56 -2.83
CA PHE A 141 -11.82 9.14 -2.68
C PHE A 141 -11.89 8.68 -1.21
N LEU A 142 -11.20 9.39 -0.29
CA LEU A 142 -11.15 9.04 1.14
C LEU A 142 -12.48 9.20 1.86
N THR A 143 -13.40 9.97 1.29
CA THR A 143 -14.75 10.20 1.80
C THR A 143 -15.80 9.35 1.08
N SER A 144 -15.40 8.60 0.05
CA SER A 144 -16.31 7.74 -0.70
C SER A 144 -16.87 6.62 0.18
N ARG A 145 -18.14 6.26 -0.06
CA ARG A 145 -18.80 5.18 0.70
C ARG A 145 -18.10 3.83 0.51
N GLU A 146 -17.58 3.60 -0.69
CA GLU A 146 -16.87 2.36 -1.03
C GLU A 146 -15.56 2.22 -0.26
N PHE A 147 -14.73 3.27 -0.27
CA PHE A 147 -13.49 3.28 0.51
C PHE A 147 -13.77 3.20 2.01
N GLU A 148 -14.71 3.99 2.55
CA GLU A 148 -15.00 3.95 3.99
C GLU A 148 -15.50 2.58 4.44
N GLY A 149 -16.37 1.92 3.65
CA GLY A 149 -16.88 0.59 3.97
C GLY A 149 -15.78 -0.47 4.05
N THR A 150 -14.93 -0.52 3.03
CA THR A 150 -13.79 -1.46 2.97
C THR A 150 -12.72 -1.14 4.02
N PHE A 151 -12.40 0.13 4.23
CA PHE A 151 -11.48 0.59 5.27
C PHE A 151 -11.94 0.20 6.67
N GLN A 152 -13.23 0.37 6.98
CA GLN A 152 -13.77 -0.03 8.29
C GLN A 152 -13.71 -1.53 8.51
N SER A 153 -13.93 -2.34 7.46
CA SER A 153 -13.74 -3.79 7.53
C SER A 153 -12.28 -4.15 7.80
N TRP A 154 -11.34 -3.62 7.01
CA TRP A 154 -9.90 -3.81 7.20
C TRP A 154 -9.44 -3.37 8.59
N LYS A 155 -9.91 -2.21 9.08
CA LYS A 155 -9.58 -1.69 10.41
C LYS A 155 -10.06 -2.61 11.54
N LYS A 156 -11.18 -3.32 11.40
CA LYS A 156 -11.62 -4.31 12.38
C LYS A 156 -10.62 -5.46 12.49
N ASP A 157 -10.10 -5.94 11.37
CA ASP A 157 -9.08 -6.99 11.34
C ASP A 157 -7.74 -6.51 11.94
N VAL A 158 -7.34 -5.27 11.63
CA VAL A 158 -6.18 -4.61 12.25
C VAL A 158 -6.32 -4.57 13.77
N LYS A 159 -7.50 -4.16 14.29
CA LYS A 159 -7.77 -4.14 15.73
C LYS A 159 -7.75 -5.53 16.35
N ARG A 160 -8.33 -6.54 15.69
CA ARG A 160 -8.32 -7.93 16.18
C ARG A 160 -6.89 -8.44 16.33
N ARG A 161 -6.03 -8.16 15.35
CA ARG A 161 -4.61 -8.53 15.42
C ARG A 161 -3.84 -7.74 16.48
N ALA A 162 -4.11 -6.45 16.63
CA ALA A 162 -3.50 -5.64 17.70
C ALA A 162 -3.84 -6.19 19.10
N GLY A 163 -5.08 -6.64 19.30
CA GLY A 163 -5.50 -7.30 20.55
C GLY A 163 -4.74 -8.60 20.85
N TRP A 164 -4.38 -9.38 19.83
CA TRP A 164 -3.57 -10.59 19.99
C TRP A 164 -2.16 -10.32 20.52
N PHE A 165 -1.55 -9.17 20.18
CA PHE A 165 -0.26 -8.78 20.74
C PHE A 165 -0.33 -8.50 22.25
N GLY A 166 -1.47 -8.00 22.74
CA GLY A 166 -1.69 -7.68 24.15
C GLY A 166 -1.91 -8.89 25.07
N CYS A 167 -2.30 -10.05 24.52
CA CYS A 167 -2.55 -11.29 25.30
C CYS A 167 -1.31 -12.20 25.42
N ARG A 168 -0.17 -11.85 24.81
CA ARG A 168 1.08 -12.65 24.84
C ARG A 168 2.08 -12.24 25.93
N HIS A 169 1.64 -11.55 26.98
CA HIS A 169 2.46 -11.21 28.14
C HIS A 169 1.90 -11.88 29.39
#